data_AF-A0A2M9Q6X1-F1
#
_entry.id   AF-A0A2M9Q6X1-F1
#
_cell.length_a   1.000
_cell.length_b   1.000
_cell.length_c   1.000
_cell.angle_alpha   90.00
_cell.angle_beta   90.00
_cell.angle_gamma   90.00
#
_symmetry.space_group_name_H-M   'P 1'
#
loop_
_entity.id
_entity.type
_entity.pdbx_description
1 polymer ?
#
loop_
_entity_poly.entity_id
_entity_poly.type
_entity_poly.pdbx_seq_one_letter_code
_entity_poly.pdbx_strand_id
1 'polypeptide(L)'
;MEIKQRIFEVAQILGDNEVILAAATFVVEVERLHGKVAKIKIRKANDLKVPLLAIAMSDRVQANHARKRLEALNAAIEYANGDMSARKRYIAASKQADRLAELVTKRVEHI
;
A
#
# COMPACT_ATOMS: atom_id res chain seq x y z
N MET A 1 6.77 28.39 -9.42
CA MET A 1 7.35 27.40 -8.50
C MET A 1 8.76 27.08 -8.99
N GLU A 2 9.78 27.19 -8.14
CA GLU A 2 11.17 26.98 -8.53
C GLU A 2 11.43 25.50 -8.90
N ILE A 3 12.27 25.26 -9.92
CA ILE A 3 12.57 23.90 -10.45
C ILE A 3 12.97 22.91 -9.34
N LYS A 4 13.70 23.38 -8.31
CA LYS A 4 14.14 22.56 -7.17
C LYS A 4 12.97 21.99 -6.37
N GLN A 5 11.90 22.75 -6.20
CA GLN A 5 10.73 22.33 -5.44
C GLN A 5 9.93 21.26 -6.20
N ARG A 6 9.84 21.40 -7.53
CA ARG A 6 9.18 20.41 -8.38
C ARG A 6 9.93 19.07 -8.41
N ILE A 7 11.27 19.08 -8.42
CA ILE A 7 12.09 17.87 -8.34
C ILE A 7 11.87 17.15 -7.00
N PHE A 8 11.82 17.91 -5.90
CA PHE A 8 11.57 17.35 -4.58
C PHE A 8 10.20 16.69 -4.46
N GLU A 9 9.14 17.34 -4.97
CA GLU A 9 7.78 16.80 -5.01
C GLU A 9 7.71 15.49 -5.82
N VAL A 10 8.34 15.44 -7.00
CA VAL A 10 8.40 14.22 -7.82
C VAL A 10 9.12 13.09 -7.08
N ALA A 11 10.24 13.36 -6.44
CA ALA A 11 10.98 12.36 -5.67
C ALA A 11 10.15 11.78 -4.51
N GLN A 12 9.38 12.63 -3.81
CA GLN A 12 8.47 12.18 -2.76
C GLN A 12 7.34 11.30 -3.31
N ILE A 13 6.75 11.68 -4.44
CA ILE A 13 5.70 10.88 -5.10
C ILE A 13 6.20 9.49 -5.46
N LEU A 14 7.42 9.40 -6.01
CA LEU A 14 8.05 8.13 -6.37
C LEU A 14 8.32 7.27 -5.14
N GLY A 15 8.91 7.85 -4.09
CA GLY A 15 9.17 7.11 -2.84
C GLY A 15 7.89 6.58 -2.19
N ASP A 16 6.81 7.37 -2.18
CA ASP A 16 5.53 6.93 -1.64
C ASP A 16 4.93 5.77 -2.45
N ASN A 17 5.02 5.84 -3.77
CA ASN A 17 4.55 4.80 -4.66
C ASN A 17 5.33 3.49 -4.48
N GLU A 18 6.65 3.55 -4.21
CA GLU A 18 7.46 2.36 -3.92
C GLU A 18 6.98 1.63 -2.66
N VAL A 19 6.71 2.37 -1.58
CA VAL A 19 6.19 1.80 -0.32
C VAL A 19 4.82 1.14 -0.56
N ILE A 20 3.93 1.83 -1.28
CA ILE A 20 2.59 1.33 -1.58
C ILE A 20 2.66 0.08 -2.46
N LEU A 21 3.53 0.06 -3.45
CA LEU A 21 3.73 -1.08 -4.35
C LEU A 21 4.28 -2.30 -3.60
N ALA A 22 5.27 -2.11 -2.73
CA ALA A 22 5.83 -3.19 -1.92
C ALA A 22 4.75 -3.88 -1.07
N ALA A 23 3.84 -3.10 -0.49
CA ALA A 23 2.71 -3.65 0.26
C ALA A 23 1.70 -4.37 -0.64
N ALA A 24 1.43 -3.86 -1.84
CA ALA A 24 0.56 -4.52 -2.82
C ALA A 24 1.13 -5.88 -3.25
N THR A 25 2.45 -5.98 -3.46
CA THR A 25 3.13 -7.23 -3.79
C THR A 25 2.88 -8.30 -2.73
N PHE A 26 2.99 -7.94 -1.44
CA PHE A 26 2.72 -8.88 -0.36
C PHE A 26 1.26 -9.35 -0.36
N VAL A 27 0.29 -8.45 -0.58
CA VAL A 27 -1.14 -8.82 -0.64
C VAL A 27 -1.41 -9.83 -1.77
N VAL A 28 -0.84 -9.62 -2.96
CA VAL A 28 -0.96 -10.55 -4.09
C VAL A 28 -0.33 -11.90 -3.77
N GLU A 29 0.83 -11.89 -3.10
CA GLU A 29 1.50 -13.11 -2.67
C GLU A 29 0.66 -13.91 -1.67
N VAL A 30 0.04 -13.24 -0.69
CA VAL A 30 -0.86 -13.86 0.28
C VAL A 30 -2.05 -14.55 -0.40
N GLU A 31 -2.66 -13.91 -1.40
CA GLU A 31 -3.74 -14.51 -2.20
C GLU A 31 -3.23 -15.77 -2.93
N ARG A 32 -2.10 -15.65 -3.64
CA ARG A 32 -1.52 -16.75 -4.43
C ARG A 32 -1.15 -17.96 -3.59
N LEU A 33 -0.60 -17.74 -2.40
CA LEU A 33 -0.19 -18.80 -1.49
C LEU A 33 -1.33 -19.24 -0.55
N HIS A 34 -2.53 -18.66 -0.70
CA HIS A 34 -3.68 -18.91 0.14
C HIS A 34 -3.36 -18.81 1.65
N GLY A 35 -2.60 -17.77 2.02
CA GLY A 35 -2.20 -17.54 3.41
C GLY A 35 -1.00 -18.38 3.87
N LYS A 36 -0.47 -19.32 3.08
CA LYS A 36 0.72 -20.12 3.41
C LYS A 36 2.01 -19.35 3.11
N VAL A 37 2.19 -18.21 3.77
CA VAL A 37 3.32 -17.29 3.54
C VAL A 37 4.42 -17.53 4.58
N ALA A 38 5.68 -17.51 4.14
CA ALA A 38 6.83 -17.69 5.03
C ALA A 38 6.90 -16.56 6.08
N LYS A 39 7.22 -16.91 7.34
CA LYS A 39 7.31 -15.95 8.47
C LYS A 39 8.23 -14.76 8.19
N ILE A 40 9.33 -14.96 7.47
CA ILE A 40 10.25 -13.87 7.10
C ILE A 40 9.57 -12.83 6.20
N LYS A 41 8.68 -13.25 5.30
CA LYS A 41 7.93 -12.34 4.42
C LYS A 41 6.85 -11.59 5.20
N ILE A 42 6.18 -12.26 6.14
CA ILE A 42 5.24 -11.61 7.07
C ILE A 42 5.96 -10.53 7.91
N ARG A 43 7.19 -10.79 8.37
CA ARG A 43 8.00 -9.79 9.09
C ARG A 43 8.28 -8.57 8.20
N LYS A 44 8.82 -8.77 7.00
CA LYS A 44 9.05 -7.69 6.02
C LYS A 44 7.78 -6.89 5.72
N ALA A 45 6.63 -7.55 5.64
CA ALA A 45 5.35 -6.89 5.43
C ALA A 45 4.92 -6.02 6.62
N ASN A 46 5.23 -6.43 7.86
CA ASN A 46 4.97 -5.59 9.03
C ASN A 46 5.83 -4.31 9.03
N ASP A 47 7.07 -4.38 8.55
CA ASP A 47 7.96 -3.22 8.47
C ASP A 47 7.41 -2.12 7.55
N LEU A 48 6.56 -2.48 6.59
CA LEU A 48 5.89 -1.53 5.68
C LEU A 48 4.73 -0.75 6.34
N LYS A 49 4.24 -1.15 7.51
CA LYS A 49 3.09 -0.51 8.16
C LYS A 49 3.37 0.92 8.57
N VAL A 50 4.55 1.16 9.16
CA VAL A 50 4.98 2.49 9.63
C VAL A 50 5.09 3.49 8.48
N PRO A 51 5.84 3.22 7.38
CA PRO A 51 5.92 4.16 6.28
C PRO A 51 4.57 4.34 5.56
N LEU A 52 3.75 3.29 5.41
CA LEU A 52 2.38 3.44 4.88
C LEU A 52 1.51 4.33 5.74
N LEU A 53 1.58 4.21 7.07
CA LEU A 53 0.84 5.05 7.99
C LEU A 53 1.29 6.51 7.87
N ALA A 54 2.59 6.77 7.75
CA ALA A 54 3.12 8.12 7.54
C ALA A 54 2.56 8.76 6.27
N ILE A 55 2.49 8.03 5.16
CA ILE A 55 1.87 8.51 3.92
C ILE A 55 0.37 8.74 4.12
N ALA A 56 -0.32 7.80 4.77
CA ALA A 56 -1.77 7.86 5.00
C ALA A 56 -2.23 9.01 5.90
N MET A 57 -1.33 9.52 6.75
CA MET A 57 -1.56 10.66 7.65
C MET A 57 -1.06 11.99 7.06
N SER A 58 -0.44 11.97 5.88
CA SER A 58 0.03 13.18 5.20
C SER A 58 -1.07 13.83 4.35
N ASP A 59 -0.84 15.07 3.91
CA ASP A 59 -1.70 15.78 2.94
C ASP A 59 -1.36 15.44 1.47
N ARG A 60 -0.55 14.39 1.24
CA ARG A 60 -0.09 14.02 -0.10
C ARG A 60 -1.20 13.36 -0.92
N VAL A 61 -1.06 13.40 -2.26
CA VAL A 61 -2.04 12.83 -3.18
C VAL A 61 -2.27 11.33 -2.96
N GLN A 62 -1.25 10.61 -2.49
CA GLN A 62 -1.30 9.18 -2.19
C GLN A 62 -1.99 8.84 -0.86
N ALA A 63 -2.31 9.80 0.01
CA ALA A 63 -2.72 9.50 1.39
C ALA A 63 -3.91 8.53 1.49
N ASN A 64 -4.95 8.75 0.69
CA ASN A 64 -6.11 7.85 0.67
C ASN A 64 -5.78 6.46 0.11
N HIS A 65 -4.93 6.39 -0.92
CA HIS A 65 -4.46 5.13 -1.49
C HIS A 65 -3.61 4.36 -0.46
N ALA A 66 -2.68 5.02 0.21
CA ALA A 66 -1.87 4.44 1.29
C ALA A 66 -2.72 3.93 2.44
N ARG A 67 -3.77 4.66 2.84
CA ARG A 67 -4.71 4.23 3.89
C ARG A 67 -5.40 2.91 3.53
N LYS A 68 -5.95 2.80 2.32
CA LYS A 68 -6.58 1.55 1.86
C LYS A 68 -5.58 0.43 1.64
N ARG A 69 -4.36 0.75 1.21
CA ARG A 69 -3.29 -0.25 1.12
C ARG A 69 -2.87 -0.78 2.49
N LEU A 70 -2.81 0.07 3.51
CA LEU A 70 -2.52 -0.32 4.89
C LEU A 70 -3.60 -1.24 5.46
N GLU A 71 -4.88 -0.94 5.21
CA GLU A 71 -6.00 -1.83 5.57
C GLU A 71 -5.85 -3.22 4.91
N ALA A 72 -5.54 -3.26 3.61
CA ALA A 72 -5.33 -4.50 2.88
C ALA A 72 -4.12 -5.29 3.42
N LEU A 73 -3.01 -4.60 3.69
CA LEU A 73 -1.79 -5.20 4.25
C LEU A 73 -2.04 -5.82 5.62
N ASN A 74 -2.74 -5.12 6.51
CA ASN A 74 -3.07 -5.64 7.85
C ASN A 74 -3.89 -6.91 7.77
N ALA A 75 -4.98 -6.89 6.99
CA ALA A 75 -5.83 -8.07 6.82
C ALA A 75 -5.12 -9.23 6.10
N ALA A 76 -4.21 -8.93 5.17
CA ALA A 76 -3.40 -9.96 4.51
C ALA A 76 -2.41 -10.62 5.50
N ILE A 77 -1.80 -9.85 6.41
CA ILE A 77 -0.95 -10.38 7.48
C ILE A 77 -1.76 -11.25 8.45
N GLU A 78 -2.95 -10.83 8.85
CA GLU A 78 -3.85 -11.62 9.70
C GLU A 78 -4.23 -12.95 9.03
N TYR A 79 -4.59 -12.91 7.73
CA TYR A 79 -4.87 -14.12 6.96
C TYR A 79 -3.64 -15.04 6.85
N ALA A 80 -2.46 -14.48 6.60
CA ALA A 80 -1.21 -15.22 6.54
C ALA A 80 -0.81 -15.85 7.89
N ASN A 81 -1.28 -15.28 9.00
CA ASN A 81 -1.10 -15.85 10.34
C ASN A 81 -2.21 -16.85 10.72
N GLY A 82 -3.16 -17.13 9.83
CA GLY A 82 -4.19 -18.16 10.00
C GLY A 82 -5.61 -17.65 10.27
N ASP A 83 -5.84 -16.33 10.33
CA ASP A 83 -7.20 -15.80 10.45
C ASP A 83 -7.95 -15.85 9.11
N MET A 84 -8.65 -16.95 8.87
CA MET A 84 -9.44 -17.16 7.65
C MET A 84 -10.52 -16.08 7.43
N SER A 85 -11.00 -15.42 8.48
CA SER A 85 -12.01 -14.36 8.38
C SER A 85 -11.44 -13.09 7.73
N ALA A 86 -10.12 -12.88 7.83
CA ALA A 86 -9.43 -11.74 7.26
C ALA A 86 -9.38 -11.76 5.73
N ARG A 87 -9.64 -12.92 5.09
CA ARG A 87 -9.60 -13.05 3.63
C ARG A 87 -10.52 -12.07 2.91
N LYS A 88 -11.78 -12.01 3.34
CA LYS A 88 -12.77 -11.11 2.73
C LYS A 88 -12.36 -9.63 2.89
N ARG A 89 -11.78 -9.28 4.05
CA ARG A 89 -11.33 -7.92 4.36
C ARG A 89 -10.17 -7.50 3.47
N TYR A 90 -9.12 -8.30 3.33
CA TYR A 90 -7.98 -7.88 2.49
C TYR A 90 -8.35 -7.79 1.01
N ILE A 91 -9.22 -8.68 0.49
CA ILE A 91 -9.67 -8.61 -0.91
C ILE A 91 -10.47 -7.32 -1.14
N ALA A 92 -11.41 -7.01 -0.24
CA ALA A 92 -12.22 -5.80 -0.36
C ALA A 92 -11.37 -4.53 -0.27
N ALA A 93 -10.45 -4.47 0.70
CA ALA A 93 -9.53 -3.35 0.86
C ALA A 93 -8.55 -3.21 -0.31
N SER A 94 -8.03 -4.32 -0.84
CA SER A 94 -7.15 -4.31 -2.02
C SER A 94 -7.86 -3.73 -3.24
N LYS A 95 -9.09 -4.18 -3.53
CA LYS A 95 -9.89 -3.64 -4.63
C LYS A 95 -10.18 -2.14 -4.49
N GLN A 96 -10.40 -1.66 -3.25
CA GLN A 96 -10.56 -0.23 -2.99
C GLN A 96 -9.26 0.54 -3.21
N ALA A 97 -8.13 -0.01 -2.76
CA ALA A 97 -6.82 0.58 -2.98
C ALA A 97 -6.47 0.67 -4.47
N ASP A 98 -6.77 -0.37 -5.26
CA ASP A 98 -6.50 -0.41 -6.70
C ASP A 98 -7.32 0.67 -7.45
N ARG A 99 -8.59 0.88 -7.08
CA ARG A 99 -9.39 2.01 -7.63
C ARG A 99 -8.81 3.37 -7.28
N LEU A 100 -8.28 3.53 -6.07
CA LEU A 100 -7.63 4.78 -5.66
C LEU A 100 -6.31 5.00 -6.39
N ALA A 101 -5.60 3.93 -6.77
CA ALA A 101 -4.38 4.03 -7.58
C ALA A 101 -4.68 4.69 -8.93
N GLU A 102 -5.77 4.31 -9.61
CA GLU A 102 -6.18 4.94 -10.86
C GLU A 102 -6.46 6.44 -10.72
N LEU A 103 -7.09 6.85 -9.62
CA LEU A 103 -7.34 8.27 -9.33
C LEU A 103 -6.06 9.05 -9.04
N VAL A 104 -5.13 8.43 -8.30
CA VAL A 104 -3.81 9.01 -8.01
C VAL A 104 -3.02 9.20 -9.30
N THR A 105 -2.98 8.18 -10.17
CA THR A 105 -2.28 8.25 -11.47
C THR A 105 -2.77 9.43 -12.29
N LYS A 106 -4.09 9.56 -12.48
CA LYS A 106 -4.68 10.70 -13.20
C LYS A 106 -4.25 12.03 -12.60
N ARG A 107 -4.25 12.14 -11.26
CA ARG A 107 -3.87 13.39 -10.60
C ARG A 107 -2.37 13.69 -10.71
N VAL A 108 -1.51 12.68 -10.74
CA VAL A 108 -0.06 12.83 -10.95
C VAL A 108 0.25 13.22 -12.39
N GLU A 109 -0.46 12.69 -13.39
CA GLU A 109 -0.32 13.08 -14.80
C GLU A 109 -0.61 14.57 -15.06
N HIS A 110 -1.37 15.22 -14.16
CA HIS A 110 -1.69 16.64 -14.23
C HIS A 110 -0.71 17.56 -13.48
N ILE A 111 0.37 17.03 -12.87
CA ILE A 111 1.40 17.80 -12.12
C ILE A 111 2.60 18.13 -13.02
#